data_AF-A0A1V1X5Q0-F1
#
_entry.id   AF-A0A1V1X5Q0-F1
#
_cell.length_a   1.000
_cell.length_b   1.000
_cell.length_c   1.000
_cell.angle_alpha   90.00
_cell.angle_beta   90.00
_cell.angle_gamma   90.00
#
_symmetry.space_group_name_H-M   'P 1'
#
loop_
_entity.id
_entity.type
_entity.pdbx_description
1 polymer ?
#
loop_
_entity_poly.entity_id
_entity_poly.type
_entity_poly.pdbx_seq_one_letter_code
_entity_poly.pdbx_strand_id
1 'polypeptide(L)'
;MKLTIHEIAQSLRLPLSKVRRWIRQGRIPIHKSGSGFVFNESILEKWAAAHNLSFSPPSKDIEKQQESKPENLFSAMKRGGVFYDLEGDDVPSALKSAVENIPVLTNNTKEKLYQQLLARELLTSTGIGKGVAIPHPHDPLPDAFENPIIATYFLEKPLDFSAVDDKPVFVMFILLSPSIKIHLHLLSRLSFCVRDNSFVEFLKTCPDAALFFSKIADFEKQLDRADNY
;
A
#
# COMPACT_ATOMS: atom_id res chain seq x y z
N MET A 1 17.45 -27.12 3.53
CA MET A 1 16.40 -26.31 4.20
C MET A 1 15.25 -26.07 3.22
N LYS A 2 14.01 -25.83 3.67
CA LYS A 2 12.90 -25.44 2.77
C LYS A 2 12.83 -23.91 2.75
N LEU A 3 13.07 -23.29 1.60
CA LEU A 3 13.02 -21.83 1.47
C LEU A 3 11.66 -21.35 0.92
N THR A 4 11.19 -20.22 1.41
CA THR A 4 10.06 -19.44 0.89
C THR A 4 10.50 -18.58 -0.29
N ILE A 5 9.52 -18.07 -1.06
CA ILE A 5 9.80 -17.18 -2.20
C ILE A 5 10.52 -15.88 -1.80
N HIS A 6 10.28 -15.38 -0.58
CA HIS A 6 10.91 -14.16 -0.06
C HIS A 6 12.38 -14.41 0.29
N GLU A 7 12.67 -15.52 0.97
CA GLU A 7 14.04 -15.92 1.32
C GLU A 7 14.90 -16.10 0.06
N ILE A 8 14.30 -16.52 -1.06
CA ILE A 8 15.00 -16.69 -2.33
C ILE A 8 15.27 -15.37 -3.02
N ALA A 9 14.29 -14.46 -3.01
CA ALA A 9 14.49 -13.09 -3.49
C ALA A 9 15.67 -12.44 -2.76
N GLN A 10 15.74 -12.61 -1.44
CA GLN A 10 16.84 -12.14 -0.62
C GLN A 10 18.16 -12.87 -0.91
N SER A 11 18.15 -14.21 -0.96
CA SER A 11 19.33 -15.04 -1.20
C SER A 11 19.97 -14.77 -2.57
N LEU A 12 19.15 -14.47 -3.58
CA LEU A 12 19.59 -14.13 -4.94
C LEU A 12 19.83 -12.62 -5.14
N ARG A 13 19.51 -11.78 -4.15
CA ARG A 13 19.53 -10.31 -4.25
C ARG A 13 18.72 -9.78 -5.43
N LEU A 14 17.53 -10.33 -5.64
CA LEU A 14 16.63 -9.97 -6.73
C LEU A 14 15.28 -9.45 -6.20
N PRO A 15 14.63 -8.52 -6.91
CA PRO A 15 13.25 -8.13 -6.61
C PRO A 15 12.31 -9.34 -6.63
N LEU A 16 11.35 -9.36 -5.72
CA LEU A 16 10.39 -10.48 -5.60
C LEU A 16 9.59 -10.69 -6.91
N SER A 17 9.26 -9.59 -7.58
CA SER A 17 8.60 -9.58 -8.89
C SER A 17 9.40 -10.34 -9.96
N LYS A 18 10.73 -10.22 -9.95
CA LYS A 18 11.64 -10.93 -10.87
C LYS A 18 11.68 -12.42 -10.55
N VAL A 19 11.71 -12.79 -9.27
CA VAL A 19 11.67 -14.19 -8.83
C VAL A 19 10.32 -14.84 -9.20
N ARG A 20 9.19 -14.19 -8.90
CA ARG A 20 7.85 -14.66 -9.30
C ARG A 20 7.75 -14.86 -10.81
N ARG A 21 8.24 -13.90 -11.59
CA ARG A 21 8.27 -13.99 -13.06
C ARG A 21 9.09 -15.21 -13.53
N TRP A 22 10.24 -15.47 -12.92
CA TRP A 22 11.08 -16.62 -13.26
C TRP A 22 10.48 -17.96 -12.86
N ILE A 23 9.76 -18.03 -11.73
CA ILE A 23 8.97 -19.21 -11.36
C ILE A 23 7.90 -19.49 -12.42
N ARG A 24 7.15 -18.48 -12.84
CA ARG A 24 6.12 -18.62 -13.89
C ARG A 24 6.71 -19.05 -15.24
N GLN A 25 7.93 -18.59 -15.55
CA GLN A 25 8.65 -18.94 -16.77
C GLN A 25 9.39 -20.28 -16.69
N GLY A 26 9.33 -21.00 -15.56
CA GLY A 26 10.07 -22.25 -15.35
C GLY A 26 11.60 -22.08 -15.38
N ARG A 27 12.09 -20.85 -15.15
CA ARG A 27 13.53 -20.52 -15.25
C ARG A 27 14.32 -20.81 -13.98
N ILE A 28 13.63 -21.02 -12.86
CA ILE A 28 14.24 -21.31 -11.55
C ILE A 28 13.79 -22.71 -11.09
N PRO A 29 14.68 -23.54 -10.56
CA PRO A 29 14.34 -24.88 -10.10
C PRO A 29 13.42 -24.81 -8.88
N ILE A 30 12.25 -25.45 -8.99
CA ILE A 30 11.23 -25.53 -7.94
C ILE A 30 10.97 -26.99 -7.56
N HIS A 31 10.74 -27.26 -6.27
CA HIS A 31 10.10 -28.50 -5.82
C HIS A 31 8.69 -28.18 -5.32
N LYS A 32 7.68 -28.80 -5.94
CA LYS A 32 6.28 -28.64 -5.50
C LYS A 32 6.05 -29.50 -4.25
N SER A 33 5.47 -28.89 -3.21
CA SER A 33 4.97 -29.61 -2.03
C SER A 33 3.62 -29.00 -1.66
N GLY A 34 2.52 -29.66 -2.02
CA GLY A 34 1.16 -29.17 -1.78
C GLY A 34 0.88 -27.82 -2.46
N SER A 35 0.28 -26.87 -1.73
CA SER A 35 -0.10 -25.53 -2.21
C SER A 35 1.03 -24.50 -2.26
N GLY A 36 2.29 -24.90 -1.99
CA GLY A 36 3.43 -23.99 -1.92
C GLY A 36 4.63 -24.39 -2.81
N PHE A 37 5.54 -23.43 -3.00
CA PHE A 37 6.84 -23.65 -3.63
C PHE A 37 7.88 -23.92 -2.54
N VAL A 38 8.58 -25.05 -2.65
CA VAL A 38 9.70 -25.38 -1.77
C VAL A 38 10.96 -25.42 -2.61
N PHE A 39 12.04 -24.85 -2.10
CA PHE A 39 13.30 -24.79 -2.82
C PHE A 39 14.38 -25.47 -2.02
N ASN A 40 15.16 -26.29 -2.72
CA ASN A 40 16.34 -26.93 -2.18
C ASN A 40 17.53 -25.99 -2.37
N GLU A 41 18.05 -25.50 -1.27
CA GLU A 41 19.21 -24.61 -1.17
C GLU A 41 20.39 -25.06 -2.06
N SER A 42 20.80 -26.33 -1.97
CA SER A 42 21.92 -26.87 -2.76
C SER A 42 21.70 -26.88 -4.28
N ILE A 43 20.44 -27.02 -4.71
CA ILE A 43 20.07 -26.97 -6.13
C ILE A 43 20.03 -25.52 -6.59
N LEU A 44 19.51 -24.64 -5.74
CA LEU A 44 19.37 -23.23 -6.03
C LEU A 44 20.73 -22.52 -6.11
N GLU A 45 21.67 -22.87 -5.23
CA GLU A 45 23.05 -22.39 -5.26
C GLU A 45 23.77 -22.76 -6.57
N LYS A 46 23.68 -24.04 -6.97
CA LYS A 46 24.26 -24.51 -8.25
C LYS A 46 23.64 -23.80 -9.45
N TRP A 47 22.32 -23.61 -9.43
CA TRP A 47 21.61 -22.90 -10.48
C TRP A 47 22.02 -21.43 -10.55
N ALA A 48 22.15 -20.75 -9.41
CA ALA A 48 22.56 -19.35 -9.35
C ALA A 48 23.98 -19.17 -9.91
N ALA A 49 24.91 -20.06 -9.53
CA ALA A 49 26.26 -20.07 -10.09
C ALA A 49 26.26 -20.25 -11.61
N ALA A 50 25.43 -21.16 -12.14
CA ALA A 50 25.29 -21.38 -13.59
C ALA A 50 24.71 -20.18 -14.36
N HIS A 51 24.04 -19.25 -13.67
CA HIS A 51 23.43 -18.05 -14.25
C HIS A 51 24.18 -16.76 -13.89
N ASN A 52 25.40 -16.85 -13.35
CA ASN A 52 26.21 -15.72 -12.87
C ASN A 52 25.47 -14.85 -11.83
N LEU A 53 24.65 -15.48 -10.99
CA LEU A 53 23.93 -14.81 -9.91
C LEU A 53 24.67 -15.06 -8.59
N SER A 54 24.81 -14.00 -7.80
CA SER A 54 25.28 -14.15 -6.42
C SER A 54 24.20 -14.83 -5.59
N PHE A 55 24.56 -15.94 -4.94
CA PHE A 55 23.73 -16.63 -3.97
C PHE A 55 24.37 -16.53 -2.60
N SER A 56 23.61 -16.17 -1.59
CA SER A 56 24.02 -16.26 -0.20
C SER A 56 22.93 -17.01 0.57
N PRO A 57 23.27 -18.09 1.30
CA PRO A 57 22.28 -18.82 2.06
C PRO A 57 21.65 -17.88 3.11
N PRO A 58 20.35 -18.03 3.41
CA PRO A 58 19.73 -17.25 4.46
C PRO A 58 20.32 -17.68 5.80
N SER A 59 21.28 -16.90 6.31
CA SER A 59 21.86 -17.12 7.63
C SER A 59 20.75 -17.03 8.67
N LYS A 60 20.67 -18.01 9.59
CA LYS A 60 19.75 -17.98 10.74
C LYS A 60 19.92 -16.74 11.63
N ASP A 61 21.04 -16.02 11.49
CA ASP A 61 21.31 -14.76 12.18
C ASP A 61 20.60 -13.54 11.56
N ILE A 62 20.03 -13.67 10.36
CA ILE A 62 19.27 -12.59 9.69
C ILE A 62 17.86 -12.43 10.30
N GLU A 63 17.34 -13.45 11.00
CA GLU A 63 16.05 -13.37 11.70
C GLU A 63 16.04 -12.33 12.83
N LYS A 64 17.20 -11.83 13.29
CA LYS A 64 17.28 -10.81 14.36
C LYS A 64 17.48 -9.36 13.90
N GLN A 65 17.64 -9.08 12.61
CA GLN A 65 17.86 -7.69 12.12
C GLN A 65 16.84 -7.22 11.07
N GLN A 66 15.77 -7.99 10.85
CA GLN A 66 14.63 -7.58 10.04
C GLN A 66 13.29 -7.80 10.76
N GLU A 67 13.20 -7.39 12.03
CA GLU A 67 11.96 -6.73 12.46
C GLU A 67 11.89 -5.40 11.70
N SER A 68 11.46 -5.43 10.44
CA SER A 68 11.08 -4.21 9.74
C SER A 68 10.01 -3.56 10.60
N LYS A 69 10.27 -2.35 11.13
CA LYS A 69 9.28 -1.56 11.85
C LYS A 69 7.94 -1.67 11.10
N PRO A 70 6.80 -1.96 11.78
CA PRO A 70 5.52 -2.04 11.10
C PRO A 70 5.29 -0.79 10.24
N GLU A 71 4.70 -0.99 9.08
CA GLU A 71 4.46 0.11 8.14
C GLU A 71 3.64 1.23 8.78
N ASN A 72 3.91 2.48 8.43
CA ASN A 72 3.29 3.65 9.03
C ASN A 72 2.66 4.58 7.98
N LEU A 73 1.74 5.44 8.43
CA LEU A 73 1.04 6.40 7.58
C LEU A 73 2.02 7.35 6.91
N PHE A 74 3.04 7.85 7.63
CA PHE A 74 4.01 8.78 7.07
C PHE A 74 4.72 8.22 5.83
N SER A 75 5.24 6.99 5.92
CA SER A 75 5.98 6.36 4.83
C SER A 75 5.06 6.01 3.66
N ALA A 76 3.85 5.50 3.95
CA ALA A 76 2.86 5.21 2.93
C ALA A 76 2.35 6.46 2.21
N MET A 77 2.07 7.54 2.95
CA MET A 77 1.64 8.82 2.40
C MET A 77 2.74 9.51 1.62
N LYS A 78 3.99 9.45 2.11
CA LYS A 78 5.14 10.03 1.40
C LYS A 78 5.37 9.36 0.05
N ARG A 79 5.13 8.04 -0.06
CA ARG A 79 5.22 7.31 -1.33
C ARG A 79 4.04 7.58 -2.27
N GLY A 80 2.84 7.80 -1.72
CA GLY A 80 1.65 8.07 -2.52
C GLY A 80 1.55 9.52 -2.99
N GLY A 81 2.08 10.47 -2.20
CA GLY A 81 2.04 11.90 -2.50
C GLY A 81 0.80 12.60 -1.95
N VAL A 82 0.82 13.94 -2.05
CA VAL A 82 -0.29 14.83 -1.73
C VAL A 82 -0.60 15.65 -2.97
N PHE A 83 -1.87 15.68 -3.34
CA PHE A 83 -2.39 16.35 -4.52
C PHE A 83 -3.53 17.30 -4.12
N TYR A 84 -3.67 18.37 -4.88
CA TYR A 84 -4.60 19.46 -4.61
C TYR A 84 -5.47 19.68 -5.83
N ASP A 85 -6.60 20.36 -5.62
CA ASP A 85 -7.51 20.77 -6.67
C ASP A 85 -7.91 19.58 -7.56
N LEU A 86 -8.16 18.42 -6.95
CA LEU A 86 -8.55 17.25 -7.70
C LEU A 86 -9.95 17.49 -8.30
N GLU A 87 -9.98 17.56 -9.63
CA GLU A 87 -11.18 17.73 -10.43
C GLU A 87 -12.06 16.46 -10.44
N GLY A 88 -13.37 16.66 -10.42
CA GLY A 88 -14.39 15.63 -10.52
C GLY A 88 -15.77 16.19 -10.18
N ASP A 89 -16.77 15.89 -11.00
CA ASP A 89 -18.16 16.33 -10.77
C ASP A 89 -18.93 15.36 -9.87
N ASP A 90 -18.47 14.12 -9.81
CA ASP A 90 -19.06 13.01 -9.08
C ASP A 90 -17.97 12.05 -8.58
N VAL A 91 -18.36 11.09 -7.75
CA VAL A 91 -17.42 10.10 -7.17
C VAL A 91 -16.69 9.29 -8.26
N PRO A 92 -17.35 8.76 -9.30
CA PRO A 92 -16.66 8.06 -10.38
C PRO A 92 -15.59 8.90 -11.10
N SER A 93 -15.90 10.14 -11.49
CA SER A 93 -14.94 11.02 -12.16
C SER A 93 -13.76 11.39 -11.24
N ALA A 94 -14.02 11.69 -9.97
CA ALA A 94 -12.96 11.97 -9.00
C ALA A 94 -12.04 10.76 -8.76
N LEU A 95 -12.60 9.54 -8.62
CA LEU A 95 -11.80 8.32 -8.49
C LEU A 95 -10.94 8.07 -9.73
N LYS A 96 -11.47 8.33 -10.93
CA LYS A 96 -10.72 8.19 -12.18
C LYS A 96 -9.54 9.19 -12.23
N SER A 97 -9.81 10.47 -12.02
CA SER A 97 -8.80 11.53 -11.99
C SER A 97 -7.70 11.24 -10.94
N ALA A 98 -8.09 10.77 -9.76
CA ALA A 98 -7.14 10.43 -8.71
C ALA A 98 -6.19 9.31 -9.14
N VAL A 99 -6.74 8.21 -9.66
CA VAL A 99 -5.94 7.06 -10.11
C VAL A 99 -5.00 7.43 -11.26
N GLU A 100 -5.44 8.30 -12.17
CA GLU A 100 -4.60 8.82 -13.26
C GLU A 100 -3.38 9.60 -12.73
N ASN A 101 -3.52 10.29 -11.60
CA ASN A 101 -2.46 11.07 -10.97
C ASN A 101 -1.48 10.26 -10.10
N ILE A 102 -1.71 8.96 -9.88
CA ILE A 102 -0.77 8.13 -9.11
C ILE A 102 0.47 7.82 -9.98
N PRO A 103 1.66 8.37 -9.66
CA PRO A 103 2.81 8.34 -10.57
C PRO A 103 3.47 6.96 -10.67
N VAL A 104 3.35 6.13 -9.63
CA VAL A 104 3.99 4.81 -9.55
C VAL A 104 3.26 3.74 -10.39
N LEU A 105 2.10 4.05 -10.98
CA LEU A 105 1.25 3.09 -11.66
C LEU A 105 1.38 3.13 -13.19
N THR A 106 1.41 1.94 -13.80
CA THR A 106 1.27 1.78 -15.27
C THR A 106 -0.19 1.99 -15.70
N ASN A 107 -0.43 2.40 -16.96
CA ASN A 107 -1.79 2.66 -17.46
C ASN A 107 -2.73 1.45 -17.29
N ASN A 108 -2.28 0.23 -17.59
CA ASN A 108 -3.09 -0.98 -17.40
C ASN A 108 -3.42 -1.22 -15.92
N THR A 109 -2.50 -0.90 -15.01
CA THR A 109 -2.75 -1.00 -13.57
C THR A 109 -3.74 0.08 -13.11
N LYS A 110 -3.66 1.29 -13.66
CA LYS A 110 -4.57 2.41 -13.36
C LYS A 110 -6.01 2.06 -13.75
N GLU A 111 -6.24 1.58 -14.96
CA GLU A 111 -7.58 1.20 -15.40
C GLU A 111 -8.19 0.10 -14.51
N LYS A 112 -7.42 -0.96 -14.22
CA LYS A 112 -7.87 -2.03 -13.32
C LYS A 112 -8.16 -1.50 -11.91
N LEU A 113 -7.29 -0.64 -11.38
CA LEU A 113 -7.47 -0.06 -10.05
C LEU A 113 -8.73 0.79 -9.98
N TYR A 114 -8.96 1.65 -10.97
CA TYR A 114 -10.18 2.47 -11.06
C TYR A 114 -11.44 1.59 -10.98
N GLN A 115 -11.51 0.53 -11.78
CA GLN A 115 -12.65 -0.39 -11.77
C GLN A 115 -12.84 -1.06 -10.39
N GLN A 116 -11.76 -1.43 -9.72
CA GLN A 116 -11.82 -2.02 -8.38
C GLN A 116 -12.28 -1.02 -7.31
N LEU A 117 -11.82 0.22 -7.37
CA LEU A 117 -12.25 1.28 -6.45
C LEU A 117 -13.72 1.62 -6.66
N LEU A 118 -14.14 1.80 -7.91
CA LEU A 118 -15.53 2.10 -8.25
C LEU A 118 -16.47 0.97 -7.81
N ALA A 119 -16.11 -0.28 -8.09
CA ALA A 119 -16.89 -1.43 -7.65
C ALA A 119 -17.01 -1.49 -6.11
N ARG A 120 -15.92 -1.17 -5.38
CA ARG A 120 -15.94 -1.12 -3.91
C ARG A 120 -16.84 0.00 -3.38
N GLU A 121 -16.78 1.18 -4.00
CA GLU A 121 -17.57 2.34 -3.59
C GLU A 121 -19.08 2.09 -3.78
N LEU A 122 -19.46 1.48 -4.91
CA LEU A 122 -20.85 1.15 -5.23
C LEU A 122 -21.47 0.11 -4.27
N LEU A 123 -20.66 -0.76 -3.66
CA LEU A 123 -21.15 -1.72 -2.67
C LEU A 123 -21.50 -1.04 -1.34
N THR A 124 -20.63 -0.13 -0.89
CA THR A 124 -20.80 0.64 0.34
C THR A 124 -19.86 1.83 0.27
N SER A 125 -20.36 3.02 0.62
CA SER A 125 -19.53 4.23 0.65
C SER A 125 -18.21 4.01 1.39
N THR A 126 -17.13 4.57 0.86
CA THR A 126 -15.86 4.69 1.60
C THR A 126 -15.70 6.05 2.27
N GLY A 127 -16.74 6.89 2.22
CA GLY A 127 -16.91 8.09 3.03
C GLY A 127 -17.13 7.73 4.50
N ILE A 128 -16.09 7.89 5.31
CA ILE A 128 -16.11 7.55 6.75
C ILE A 128 -16.66 8.68 7.63
N GLY A 129 -17.12 9.76 7.00
CA GLY A 129 -17.69 10.94 7.62
C GLY A 129 -16.67 12.03 7.93
N LYS A 130 -17.13 13.13 8.52
CA LYS A 130 -16.33 14.35 8.81
C LYS A 130 -15.65 14.95 7.58
N GLY A 131 -16.20 14.72 6.40
CA GLY A 131 -15.66 15.17 5.13
C GLY A 131 -14.44 14.39 4.62
N VAL A 132 -14.23 13.16 5.11
CA VAL A 132 -13.12 12.28 4.70
C VAL A 132 -13.63 11.01 4.03
N ALA A 133 -13.01 10.63 2.90
CA ALA A 133 -13.15 9.31 2.31
C ALA A 133 -11.81 8.56 2.29
N ILE A 134 -11.87 7.23 2.38
CA ILE A 134 -10.70 6.36 2.25
C ILE A 134 -10.97 5.29 1.18
N PRO A 135 -10.99 5.62 -0.11
CA PRO A 135 -11.17 4.61 -1.15
C PRO A 135 -10.02 3.61 -1.15
N HIS A 136 -10.36 2.33 -1.22
CA HIS A 136 -9.41 1.25 -1.20
C HIS A 136 -10.01 0.04 -1.91
N PRO A 137 -9.24 -0.77 -2.65
CA PRO A 137 -9.79 -1.99 -3.24
C PRO A 137 -10.12 -3.01 -2.14
N HIS A 138 -11.12 -3.86 -2.37
CA HIS A 138 -11.45 -4.97 -1.47
C HIS A 138 -10.26 -5.92 -1.28
N ASP A 139 -9.64 -6.30 -2.39
CA ASP A 139 -8.48 -7.19 -2.39
C ASP A 139 -7.17 -6.38 -2.53
N PRO A 140 -6.13 -6.71 -1.75
CA PRO A 140 -4.79 -6.15 -1.96
C PRO A 140 -4.25 -6.42 -3.36
N LEU A 141 -3.25 -5.63 -3.76
CA LEU A 141 -2.62 -5.71 -5.06
C LEU A 141 -1.19 -6.26 -4.94
N PRO A 142 -1.02 -7.58 -4.68
CA PRO A 142 0.26 -8.18 -4.30
C PRO A 142 1.32 -8.15 -5.41
N ASP A 143 0.92 -7.92 -6.65
CA ASP A 143 1.81 -7.84 -7.82
C ASP A 143 2.00 -6.40 -8.34
N ALA A 144 1.31 -5.40 -7.77
CA ALA A 144 1.39 -4.02 -8.21
C ALA A 144 2.44 -3.20 -7.45
N PHE A 145 2.68 -3.52 -6.18
CA PHE A 145 3.59 -2.76 -5.32
C PHE A 145 4.36 -3.66 -4.34
N GLU A 146 5.60 -3.29 -4.02
CA GLU A 146 6.37 -3.95 -2.95
C GLU A 146 6.04 -3.35 -1.58
N ASN A 147 5.67 -2.07 -1.53
CA ASN A 147 5.34 -1.32 -0.32
C ASN A 147 3.93 -0.71 -0.46
N PRO A 148 3.17 -0.52 0.64
CA PRO A 148 1.88 0.14 0.57
C PRO A 148 2.04 1.62 0.17
N ILE A 149 1.00 2.21 -0.40
CA ILE A 149 0.95 3.64 -0.68
C ILE A 149 -0.39 4.21 -0.22
N ILE A 150 -0.36 5.45 0.25
CA ILE A 150 -1.57 6.24 0.52
C ILE A 150 -1.43 7.52 -0.29
N ALA A 151 -2.25 7.71 -1.32
CA ALA A 151 -2.28 8.96 -2.07
C ALA A 151 -3.35 9.87 -1.48
N THR A 152 -2.97 11.08 -1.08
CA THR A 152 -3.87 12.06 -0.46
C THR A 152 -4.31 13.08 -1.50
N TYR A 153 -5.61 13.28 -1.63
CA TYR A 153 -6.20 14.24 -2.57
C TYR A 153 -7.10 15.21 -1.83
N PHE A 154 -6.81 16.50 -1.91
CA PHE A 154 -7.76 17.55 -1.58
C PHE A 154 -8.59 17.83 -2.83
N LEU A 155 -9.91 17.75 -2.69
CA LEU A 155 -10.84 17.94 -3.80
C LEU A 155 -11.03 19.44 -4.07
N GLU A 156 -11.12 19.82 -5.34
CA GLU A 156 -11.42 21.19 -5.74
C GLU A 156 -12.77 21.65 -5.16
N LYS A 157 -13.76 20.75 -5.19
CA LYS A 157 -15.07 20.93 -4.57
C LYS A 157 -15.44 19.72 -3.72
N PRO A 158 -16.12 19.90 -2.58
CA PRO A 158 -16.61 18.76 -1.81
C PRO A 158 -17.60 17.91 -2.60
N LEU A 159 -17.48 16.58 -2.49
CA LEU A 159 -18.31 15.62 -3.21
C LEU A 159 -19.18 14.78 -2.27
N ASP A 160 -20.38 14.46 -2.72
CA ASP A 160 -21.27 13.54 -2.00
C ASP A 160 -20.84 12.08 -2.24
N PHE A 161 -20.14 11.53 -1.25
CA PHE A 161 -19.78 10.10 -1.22
C PHE A 161 -20.87 9.23 -0.60
N SER A 162 -22.04 9.77 -0.24
CA SER A 162 -23.01 9.12 0.65
C SER A 162 -22.33 8.64 1.94
N ALA A 163 -21.52 9.54 2.52
CA ALA A 163 -20.74 9.25 3.72
C ALA A 163 -21.64 8.93 4.92
N VAL A 164 -21.11 8.22 5.91
CA VAL A 164 -21.88 7.75 7.08
C VAL A 164 -22.57 8.86 7.90
N ASP A 165 -22.11 10.11 7.79
CA ASP A 165 -22.68 11.28 8.47
C ASP A 165 -23.37 12.28 7.51
N ASP A 166 -23.64 11.86 6.27
CA ASP A 166 -24.27 12.64 5.20
C ASP A 166 -23.54 13.95 4.84
N LYS A 167 -22.27 14.10 5.24
CA LYS A 167 -21.46 15.27 4.89
C LYS A 167 -20.66 15.05 3.62
N PRO A 168 -20.52 16.08 2.78
CA PRO A 168 -19.68 15.99 1.60
C PRO A 168 -18.21 15.85 1.99
N VAL A 169 -17.49 15.05 1.22
CA VAL A 169 -16.06 14.76 1.37
C VAL A 169 -15.26 15.86 0.71
N PHE A 170 -14.26 16.42 1.39
CA PHE A 170 -13.32 17.40 0.82
C PHE A 170 -11.90 16.84 0.67
N VAL A 171 -11.61 15.71 1.31
CA VAL A 171 -10.30 15.04 1.26
C VAL A 171 -10.44 13.53 1.16
N MET A 172 -9.62 12.94 0.32
CA MET A 172 -9.65 11.52 -0.02
C MET A 172 -8.27 10.89 0.19
N PHE A 173 -8.25 9.71 0.80
CA PHE A 173 -7.04 8.91 1.01
C PHE A 173 -7.13 7.59 0.26
N ILE A 174 -6.54 7.48 -0.93
CA ILE A 174 -6.51 6.21 -1.67
C ILE A 174 -5.46 5.30 -1.05
N LEU A 175 -5.90 4.24 -0.36
CA LEU A 175 -5.03 3.29 0.32
C LEU A 175 -4.84 2.03 -0.53
N LEU A 176 -3.61 1.79 -0.97
CA LEU A 176 -3.21 0.59 -1.71
C LEU A 176 -2.14 -0.17 -0.93
N SER A 177 -2.22 -1.49 -0.93
CA SER A 177 -1.27 -2.32 -0.18
C SER A 177 -1.04 -3.68 -0.85
N PRO A 178 0.12 -4.31 -0.57
CA PRO A 178 0.44 -5.63 -1.14
C PRO A 178 -0.13 -6.80 -0.32
N SER A 179 -0.63 -6.57 0.90
CA SER A 179 -1.18 -7.62 1.76
C SER A 179 -2.31 -7.11 2.66
N ILE A 180 -3.22 -8.01 3.02
CA ILE A 180 -4.36 -7.71 3.90
C ILE A 180 -3.88 -7.22 5.27
N LYS A 181 -2.82 -7.82 5.82
CA LYS A 181 -2.26 -7.42 7.12
C LYS A 181 -1.83 -5.96 7.12
N ILE A 182 -1.10 -5.53 6.09
CA ILE A 182 -0.65 -4.14 5.95
C ILE A 182 -1.83 -3.21 5.69
N HIS A 183 -2.78 -3.65 4.86
CA HIS A 183 -4.01 -2.90 4.57
C HIS A 183 -4.74 -2.52 5.86
N LEU A 184 -5.11 -3.53 6.66
CA LEU A 184 -5.90 -3.35 7.87
C LEU A 184 -5.13 -2.54 8.93
N HIS A 185 -3.81 -2.73 9.00
CA HIS A 185 -2.96 -1.95 9.90
C HIS A 185 -3.02 -0.45 9.57
N LEU A 186 -2.76 -0.08 8.31
CA LEU A 186 -2.78 1.33 7.87
C LEU A 186 -4.18 1.92 7.92
N LEU A 187 -5.21 1.16 7.53
CA LEU A 187 -6.60 1.61 7.58
C LEU A 187 -7.04 1.91 9.02
N SER A 188 -6.67 1.06 9.98
CA SER A 188 -6.94 1.28 11.41
C SER A 188 -6.27 2.55 11.92
N ARG A 189 -4.98 2.74 11.61
CA ARG A 189 -4.23 3.96 11.99
C ARG A 189 -4.84 5.24 11.41
N LEU A 190 -5.16 5.22 10.12
CA LEU A 190 -5.78 6.37 9.45
C LEU A 190 -7.16 6.68 10.03
N SER A 191 -7.99 5.65 10.23
CA SER A 191 -9.30 5.80 10.87
C SER A 191 -9.18 6.36 12.29
N PHE A 192 -8.14 5.96 13.05
CA PHE A 192 -7.87 6.53 14.37
C PHE A 192 -7.56 8.02 14.27
N CYS A 193 -6.71 8.44 13.33
CA CYS A 193 -6.39 9.86 13.13
C CYS A 193 -7.63 10.69 12.78
N VAL A 194 -8.52 10.18 11.91
CA VAL A 194 -9.75 10.88 11.50
C VAL A 194 -10.76 11.03 12.65
N ARG A 195 -10.68 10.18 13.69
CA ARG A 195 -11.49 10.38 14.90
C ARG A 195 -11.06 11.60 15.71
N ASP A 196 -9.81 12.02 15.63
CA ASP A 196 -9.32 13.26 16.24
C ASP A 196 -9.81 14.47 15.45
N ASN A 197 -10.66 15.30 16.07
CA ASN A 197 -11.17 16.51 15.44
C ASN A 197 -10.05 17.51 15.10
N SER A 198 -8.96 17.54 15.85
CA SER A 198 -7.82 18.42 15.55
C SER A 198 -7.13 18.04 14.23
N PHE A 199 -7.14 16.76 13.86
CA PHE A 199 -6.64 16.30 12.58
C PHE A 199 -7.57 16.72 11.44
N VAL A 200 -8.88 16.54 11.61
CA VAL A 200 -9.88 16.94 10.60
C VAL A 200 -9.88 18.45 10.37
N GLU A 201 -9.85 19.26 11.44
CA GLU A 201 -9.75 20.71 11.31
C GLU A 201 -8.45 21.14 10.63
N PHE A 202 -7.34 20.45 10.90
CA PHE A 202 -6.10 20.67 10.16
C PHE A 202 -6.25 20.35 8.67
N LEU A 203 -6.86 19.23 8.29
CA LEU A 203 -7.10 18.89 6.88
C LEU A 203 -7.97 19.92 6.17
N LYS A 204 -8.99 20.49 6.84
CA LYS A 204 -9.84 21.55 6.26
C LYS A 204 -9.08 22.81 5.87
N THR A 205 -7.90 23.06 6.46
CA THR A 205 -7.05 24.19 6.07
C THR A 205 -6.36 23.99 4.71
N CYS A 206 -6.49 22.81 4.09
CA CYS A 206 -5.80 22.44 2.86
C CYS A 206 -4.28 22.71 2.96
N PRO A 207 -3.59 22.11 3.95
CA PRO A 207 -2.19 22.42 4.24
C PRO A 207 -1.29 22.02 3.07
N ASP A 208 -0.21 22.76 2.87
CA ASP A 208 0.84 22.36 1.92
C ASP A 208 1.47 21.01 2.31
N ALA A 209 2.18 20.40 1.35
CA ALA A 209 2.70 19.05 1.53
C ALA A 209 3.70 18.97 2.71
N ALA A 210 4.48 20.02 2.95
CA ALA A 210 5.47 20.03 4.02
C ALA A 210 4.80 20.03 5.40
N LEU A 211 3.79 20.89 5.59
CA LEU A 211 2.98 20.95 6.80
C LEU A 211 2.18 19.66 6.99
N PHE A 212 1.58 19.14 5.92
CA PHE A 212 0.87 17.86 5.94
C PHE A 212 1.78 16.74 6.46
N PHE A 213 2.95 16.53 5.84
CA PHE A 213 3.87 15.48 6.26
C PHE A 213 4.42 15.68 7.67
N SER A 214 4.68 16.93 8.08
CA SER A 214 5.07 17.24 9.46
C SER A 214 3.99 16.82 10.45
N LYS A 215 2.72 17.16 10.18
CA LYS A 215 1.59 16.79 11.04
C LYS A 215 1.40 15.27 11.13
N ILE A 216 1.51 14.56 10.01
CA ILE A 216 1.43 13.09 9.99
C ILE A 216 2.56 12.46 10.81
N ALA A 217 3.79 12.98 10.72
CA ALA A 217 4.92 12.49 11.52
C ALA A 217 4.69 12.65 13.03
N ASP A 218 4.01 13.70 13.46
CA ASP A 218 3.67 13.91 14.87
C ASP A 218 2.54 12.99 15.35
N PHE A 219 1.51 12.75 14.53
CA PHE A 219 0.47 11.76 14.82
C PHE A 219 1.04 10.34 14.92
N GLU A 220 1.98 9.98 14.04
CA GLU A 220 2.66 8.69 14.07
C GLU A 220 3.40 8.46 15.40
N LYS A 221 4.09 9.47 15.94
CA LYS A 221 4.73 9.37 17.27
C LYS A 221 3.70 9.16 18.39
N GLN A 222 2.49 9.69 18.26
CA GLN A 222 1.43 9.50 19.26
C GLN A 222 0.83 8.09 19.18
N LEU A 223 0.58 7.59 17.98
CA LEU A 223 0.10 6.23 17.74
C LEU A 223 1.11 5.19 18.23
N ASP A 224 2.39 5.36 17.93
CA ASP A 224 3.46 4.46 18.40
C ASP A 224 3.53 4.42 19.94
N ARG A 225 3.17 5.50 20.64
CA ARG A 225 3.09 5.49 22.11
C ARG A 225 1.86 4.73 22.60
N ALA A 226 0.73 4.85 21.92
CA ALA A 226 -0.51 4.18 22.30
C ALA A 226 -0.46 2.65 22.07
N ASP A 227 0.24 2.19 21.03
CA ASP A 227 0.41 0.77 20.71
C ASP A 227 1.36 0.03 21.69
N ASN A 228 2.10 0.76 22.53
CA ASN A 228 3.07 0.21 23.49
C ASN A 228 2.52 0.06 24.93
N TYR A 229 1.21 0.25 25.14
CA TYR A 229 0.49 0.06 26.40
C TYR A 229 -0.62 -0.99 26.24
#